data_AF-A0A956FG81-F1
#
_entry.id   AF-A0A956FG81-F1
#
_cell.length_a   1.000
_cell.length_b   1.000
_cell.length_c   1.000
_cell.angle_alpha   90.00
_cell.angle_beta   90.00
_cell.angle_gamma   90.00
#
_symmetry.space_group_name_H-M   'P 1'
#
loop_
_entity.id
_entity.type
_entity.pdbx_description
1 polymer ?
#
loop_
_entity_poly.entity_id
_entity_poly.type
_entity_poly.pdbx_seq_one_letter_code
_entity_poly.pdbx_strand_id
1 'polypeptide(L)'
;MRGLFVTGTDTDVGKTTVSLALLRAAAQRGLSIAAMKAVETGCRREADQLVPADALHLRAACWPSSPPPIELVCPHRFELPVAPSVAARAAGERIDLERIDRAHATLAGSDPDLLLVEGAGGLLVPLDDDGLTIADLAARLGHPLLVVARDRLGMISHTLLTLEVAAARGLPVAGVILNVVDEHELVPSNLDELLRHARVPVLGRMPALPRPDPTAAPQLGAIAERSLELDRLLGPRAQ
;
A
#
# COMPACT_ATOMS: atom_id res chain seq x y z
N MET A 1 -15.82 -6.92 6.98
CA MET A 1 -14.68 -6.30 6.28
C MET A 1 -13.42 -6.20 7.14
N ARG A 2 -12.27 -6.56 6.58
CA ARG A 2 -10.92 -6.26 7.09
C ARG A 2 -10.38 -5.05 6.34
N GLY A 3 -9.83 -4.07 7.05
CA GLY A 3 -9.19 -2.90 6.44
C GLY A 3 -7.68 -2.91 6.67
N LEU A 4 -6.89 -2.51 5.66
CA LEU A 4 -5.45 -2.32 5.78
C LEU A 4 -5.04 -1.02 5.11
N PHE A 5 -4.18 -0.24 5.78
CA PHE A 5 -3.52 0.92 5.19
C PHE A 5 -2.06 0.59 4.88
N VAL A 6 -1.71 0.46 3.61
CA VAL A 6 -0.36 0.14 3.16
C VAL A 6 0.47 1.42 3.06
N THR A 7 1.55 1.46 3.84
CA THR A 7 2.57 2.53 3.79
C THR A 7 3.94 1.94 3.52
N GLY A 8 4.89 2.80 3.15
CA GLY A 8 6.27 2.42 2.87
C GLY A 8 7.23 3.04 3.88
N THR A 9 8.40 2.44 4.05
CA THR A 9 9.51 3.13 4.73
C THR A 9 10.16 4.21 3.86
N ASP A 10 9.87 4.18 2.55
CA ASP A 10 10.36 5.11 1.53
C ASP A 10 9.42 5.06 0.28
N THR A 11 9.75 5.83 -0.75
CA THR A 11 9.23 5.65 -2.11
C THR A 11 9.92 4.44 -2.78
N ASP A 12 9.25 3.80 -3.74
CA ASP A 12 9.76 2.66 -4.52
C ASP A 12 10.24 1.44 -3.69
N VAL A 13 9.70 1.28 -2.48
CA VAL A 13 9.91 0.08 -1.65
C VAL A 13 9.11 -1.14 -2.12
N GLY A 14 8.25 -0.96 -3.13
CA GLY A 14 7.39 -2.00 -3.68
C GLY A 14 6.04 -2.16 -2.98
N LYS A 15 5.46 -1.06 -2.47
CA LYS A 15 4.09 -1.04 -1.92
C LYS A 15 3.09 -1.69 -2.87
N THR A 16 3.01 -1.20 -4.11
CA THR A 16 2.09 -1.71 -5.14
C THR A 16 2.26 -3.22 -5.35
N THR A 17 3.51 -3.70 -5.45
CA THR A 17 3.80 -5.13 -5.61
C THR A 17 3.27 -5.97 -4.44
N VAL A 18 3.53 -5.53 -3.20
CA VAL A 18 3.04 -6.20 -1.99
C VAL A 18 1.51 -6.13 -1.89
N SER A 19 0.91 -4.98 -2.17
CA SER A 19 -0.54 -4.78 -2.21
C SER A 19 -1.20 -5.75 -3.20
N LEU A 20 -0.67 -5.86 -4.42
CA LEU A 20 -1.16 -6.79 -5.43
C LEU A 20 -1.03 -8.24 -5.00
N ALA A 21 0.11 -8.63 -4.41
CA ALA A 21 0.33 -9.98 -3.94
C ALA A 21 -0.66 -10.36 -2.83
N LEU A 22 -0.93 -9.43 -1.90
CA LEU A 22 -1.92 -9.61 -0.83
C LEU A 22 -3.35 -9.71 -1.38
N LEU A 23 -3.74 -8.81 -2.29
CA LEU A 23 -5.05 -8.84 -2.93
C LEU A 23 -5.26 -10.16 -3.69
N ARG A 24 -4.26 -10.63 -4.43
CA ARG A 24 -4.32 -11.90 -5.17
C ARG A 24 -4.39 -13.11 -4.23
N ALA A 25 -3.64 -13.12 -3.13
CA ALA A 25 -3.74 -14.17 -2.12
C ALA A 25 -5.15 -14.20 -1.48
N ALA A 26 -5.70 -13.03 -1.13
CA ALA A 26 -7.07 -12.93 -0.60
C ALA A 26 -8.11 -13.45 -1.60
N ALA A 27 -8.02 -13.06 -2.87
CA ALA A 27 -8.89 -13.56 -3.93
C ALA A 27 -8.76 -15.09 -4.11
N GLN A 28 -7.55 -15.64 -4.02
CA GLN A 28 -7.31 -17.10 -4.07
C GLN A 28 -7.92 -17.85 -2.88
N ARG A 29 -8.09 -17.18 -1.74
CA ARG A 29 -8.85 -17.68 -0.58
C ARG A 29 -10.37 -17.51 -0.71
N GLY A 30 -10.85 -17.01 -1.86
CA GLY A 30 -12.27 -16.76 -2.10
C GLY A 30 -12.80 -15.48 -1.43
N LEU A 31 -11.92 -14.61 -0.94
CA LEU A 31 -12.30 -13.36 -0.30
C LEU A 31 -12.64 -12.31 -1.37
N SER A 32 -13.70 -11.55 -1.12
CA SER A 32 -14.01 -10.33 -1.87
C SER A 32 -13.04 -9.21 -1.50
N ILE A 33 -12.57 -8.49 -2.51
CA ILE A 33 -11.48 -7.51 -2.35
C ILE A 33 -11.81 -6.17 -3.02
N ALA A 34 -11.41 -5.09 -2.36
CA ALA A 34 -11.41 -3.75 -2.90
C ALA A 34 -10.08 -3.06 -2.56
N ALA A 35 -9.68 -2.08 -3.38
CA ALA A 35 -8.46 -1.33 -3.18
C ALA A 35 -8.64 0.15 -3.54
N MET A 36 -7.88 1.00 -2.86
CA MET A 36 -7.83 2.44 -3.10
C MET A 36 -6.37 2.91 -3.04
N LYS A 37 -5.92 3.66 -4.03
CA LYS A 37 -4.70 4.49 -4.01
C LYS A 37 -5.16 5.94 -3.79
N ALA A 38 -5.21 6.39 -2.54
CA ALA A 38 -5.89 7.64 -2.19
C ALA A 38 -5.35 8.86 -2.96
N VAL A 39 -4.04 8.88 -3.19
CA VAL A 39 -3.35 9.89 -4.00
C VAL A 39 -2.25 9.22 -4.80
N GLU A 40 -2.17 9.54 -6.10
CA GLU A 40 -1.08 9.11 -6.96
C GLU A 40 -0.42 10.29 -7.67
N THR A 41 0.91 10.32 -7.63
CA THR A 41 1.78 11.32 -8.24
C THR A 41 2.66 10.66 -9.29
N GLY A 42 3.14 11.41 -10.28
CA GLY A 42 3.91 10.80 -11.39
C GLY A 42 3.03 10.11 -12.43
N CYS A 43 1.75 10.48 -12.51
CA CYS A 43 0.82 9.92 -13.49
C CYS A 43 1.23 10.36 -14.90
N ARG A 44 1.33 9.43 -15.85
CA ARG A 44 1.59 9.78 -17.25
C ARG A 44 0.36 10.50 -17.83
N ARG A 45 0.60 11.52 -18.63
CA ARG A 45 -0.45 12.18 -19.41
C ARG A 45 -0.63 11.45 -20.74
N GLU A 46 -1.85 10.96 -20.97
CA GLU A 46 -2.27 10.36 -22.25
C GLU A 46 -3.47 11.17 -22.75
N ALA A 47 -3.28 11.94 -23.82
CA ALA A 47 -4.20 13.00 -24.25
C ALA A 47 -4.58 13.94 -23.09
N ASP A 48 -5.88 14.09 -22.79
CA ASP A 48 -6.38 14.98 -21.74
C ASP A 48 -6.56 14.27 -20.38
N GLN A 49 -6.05 13.04 -20.22
CA GLN A 49 -6.22 12.26 -19.01
C GLN A 49 -4.88 11.88 -18.35
N LEU A 50 -4.88 11.90 -17.02
CA LEU A 50 -3.80 11.35 -16.22
C LEU A 50 -4.03 9.86 -15.96
N VAL A 51 -3.00 9.06 -16.24
CA VAL A 51 -3.00 7.60 -16.14
C VAL A 51 -2.25 7.19 -14.86
N PRO A 52 -2.98 6.79 -13.80
CA PRO A 52 -2.40 6.36 -12.53
C PRO A 52 -2.02 4.87 -12.61
N ALA A 53 -0.74 4.57 -12.85
CA ALA A 53 -0.28 3.20 -13.09
C ALA A 53 -0.50 2.28 -11.88
N ASP A 54 -0.22 2.75 -10.65
CA ASP A 54 -0.40 1.95 -9.44
C ASP A 54 -1.90 1.67 -9.22
N ALA A 55 -2.73 2.71 -9.28
CA ALA A 55 -4.17 2.57 -9.11
C ALA A 55 -4.82 1.66 -10.17
N LEU A 56 -4.33 1.69 -11.42
CA LEU A 56 -4.82 0.81 -12.47
C LEU A 56 -4.50 -0.66 -12.17
N HIS A 57 -3.31 -0.96 -11.66
CA HIS A 57 -2.97 -2.31 -11.23
C HIS A 57 -3.85 -2.76 -10.06
N LEU A 58 -4.03 -1.90 -9.05
CA LEU A 58 -4.89 -2.20 -7.89
C LEU A 58 -6.35 -2.41 -8.33
N ARG A 59 -6.86 -1.57 -9.23
CA ARG A 59 -8.20 -1.71 -9.82
C ARG A 59 -8.37 -3.02 -10.57
N ALA A 60 -7.36 -3.44 -11.35
CA ALA A 60 -7.39 -4.71 -12.08
C ALA A 60 -7.25 -5.94 -11.16
N ALA A 61 -6.75 -5.75 -9.93
CA ALA A 61 -6.79 -6.78 -8.89
C ALA A 61 -8.17 -6.92 -8.26
N CYS A 62 -8.91 -5.81 -8.13
CA CYS A 62 -10.28 -5.80 -7.63
C CYS A 62 -11.21 -6.54 -8.60
N TRP A 63 -11.99 -7.47 -8.06
CA TRP A 63 -13.08 -8.26 -8.66
C TRP A 63 -13.17 -8.35 -10.21
N PRO A 64 -13.02 -9.55 -10.82
CA PRO A 64 -12.99 -9.70 -12.29
C PRO A 64 -14.27 -9.29 -13.04
N SER A 65 -15.42 -9.24 -12.37
CA SER A 65 -16.72 -9.07 -13.03
C SER A 65 -17.16 -7.61 -13.20
N SER A 66 -16.69 -6.69 -12.35
CA SER A 66 -17.04 -5.26 -12.42
C SER A 66 -16.07 -4.43 -11.58
N PRO A 67 -14.94 -3.98 -12.15
CA PRO A 67 -14.02 -3.12 -11.42
C PRO A 67 -14.68 -1.76 -11.13
N PRO A 68 -14.46 -1.18 -9.94
CA PRO A 68 -15.01 0.14 -9.60
C PRO A 68 -14.45 1.23 -10.53
N PRO A 69 -15.17 2.36 -10.70
CA PRO A 69 -14.64 3.53 -11.40
C PRO A 69 -13.27 3.95 -10.87
N ILE A 70 -12.38 4.40 -11.77
CA ILE A 70 -11.02 4.80 -11.38
C ILE A 70 -11.01 5.96 -10.41
N GLU A 71 -12.05 6.80 -10.42
CA GLU A 71 -12.23 7.94 -9.53
C GLU A 71 -12.48 7.52 -8.08
N LEU A 72 -13.00 6.30 -7.86
CA LEU A 72 -13.12 5.72 -6.52
C LEU A 72 -11.80 5.10 -6.07
N VAL A 73 -11.09 4.43 -6.99
CA VAL A 73 -9.80 3.80 -6.67
C VAL A 73 -8.71 4.85 -6.46
N CYS A 74 -8.69 5.92 -7.26
CA CYS A 74 -7.70 6.99 -7.21
C CYS A 74 -8.37 8.35 -7.36
N PRO A 75 -8.87 8.93 -6.26
CA PRO A 75 -9.60 10.19 -6.30
C PRO A 75 -8.71 11.38 -6.66
N HIS A 76 -7.42 11.34 -6.33
CA HIS A 76 -6.45 12.41 -6.62
C HIS A 76 -5.27 11.90 -7.43
N ARG A 77 -5.02 12.54 -8.57
CA ARG A 77 -4.01 12.15 -9.56
C ARG A 77 -3.21 13.38 -9.98
N PHE A 78 -1.90 13.30 -9.91
CA PHE A 78 -1.01 14.40 -10.28
C PHE A 78 0.11 13.92 -11.20
N GLU A 79 0.51 14.80 -12.13
CA GLU A 79 1.50 14.49 -13.16
C GLU A 79 2.93 14.46 -12.61
N LEU A 80 3.29 15.39 -11.72
CA LEU A 80 4.67 15.49 -11.23
C LEU A 80 5.00 14.36 -10.25
N PRO A 81 6.16 13.67 -10.41
CA PRO A 81 6.60 12.59 -9.52
C PRO A 81 7.29 13.15 -8.27
N VAL A 82 6.55 13.93 -7.48
CA VAL A 82 7.01 14.56 -6.24
C VAL A 82 6.02 14.27 -5.11
N ALA A 83 6.31 14.74 -3.88
CA ALA A 83 5.37 14.57 -2.78
C ALA A 83 3.96 15.11 -3.13
N PRO A 84 2.87 14.47 -2.66
CA PRO A 84 1.50 14.84 -2.97
C PRO A 84 1.19 16.33 -2.82
N SER A 85 1.60 16.96 -1.72
CA SER A 85 1.38 18.40 -1.50
C SER A 85 2.01 19.27 -2.58
N VAL A 86 3.24 18.94 -2.99
CA VAL A 86 3.98 19.67 -4.03
C VAL A 86 3.35 19.46 -5.39
N ALA A 87 2.91 18.23 -5.70
CA ALA A 87 2.29 17.90 -6.97
C ALA A 87 0.92 18.59 -7.11
N ALA A 88 0.10 18.60 -6.05
CA ALA A 88 -1.18 19.30 -6.00
C ALA A 88 -1.00 20.81 -6.19
N ARG A 89 -0.08 21.42 -5.44
CA ARG A 89 0.23 22.85 -5.56
C ARG A 89 0.73 23.22 -6.95
N ALA A 90 1.56 22.39 -7.57
CA ALA A 90 2.03 22.63 -8.93
C ALA A 90 0.90 22.55 -9.99
N ALA A 91 -0.13 21.75 -9.73
CA ALA A 91 -1.35 21.69 -10.54
C ALA A 91 -2.34 22.83 -10.24
N GLY A 92 -2.07 23.68 -9.24
CA GLY A 92 -3.02 24.69 -8.76
C GLY A 92 -4.22 24.09 -8.00
N GLU A 93 -4.06 22.87 -7.49
CA GLU A 93 -5.10 22.10 -6.83
C GLU A 93 -4.77 21.87 -5.34
N ARG A 94 -5.75 21.39 -4.57
CA ARG A 94 -5.58 20.90 -3.20
C ARG A 94 -6.14 19.48 -3.09
N ILE A 95 -5.53 18.67 -2.24
CA ILE A 95 -6.03 17.32 -1.95
C ILE A 95 -7.27 17.44 -1.04
N ASP A 96 -8.44 17.19 -1.62
CA ASP A 96 -9.71 17.12 -0.90
C ASP A 96 -9.83 15.79 -0.14
N LEU A 97 -9.71 15.84 1.20
CA LEU A 97 -9.86 14.68 2.07
C LEU A 97 -11.30 14.15 2.12
N GLU A 98 -12.32 14.99 1.98
CA GLU A 98 -13.70 14.54 1.95
C GLU A 98 -13.99 13.74 0.68
N ARG A 99 -13.34 14.07 -0.44
CA ARG A 99 -13.39 13.24 -1.65
C ARG A 99 -12.80 11.86 -1.41
N ILE A 100 -11.70 11.77 -0.66
CA ILE A 100 -11.11 10.49 -0.28
C ILE A 100 -12.07 9.72 0.63
N ASP A 101 -12.69 10.37 1.61
CA ASP A 101 -13.66 9.71 2.50
C ASP A 101 -14.88 9.18 1.75
N ARG A 102 -15.45 9.96 0.81
CA ARG A 102 -16.58 9.51 -0.01
C ARG A 102 -16.21 8.31 -0.87
N ALA A 103 -15.02 8.33 -1.48
CA ALA A 103 -14.51 7.22 -2.28
C ALA A 103 -14.31 5.96 -1.43
N HIS A 104 -13.66 6.12 -0.27
CA HIS A 104 -13.47 5.06 0.72
C HIS A 104 -14.80 4.48 1.21
N ALA A 105 -15.74 5.34 1.63
CA ALA A 105 -17.05 4.92 2.12
C ALA A 105 -17.86 4.16 1.05
N THR A 106 -17.72 4.54 -0.22
CA THR A 106 -18.36 3.83 -1.33
C THR A 106 -17.74 2.44 -1.53
N LEU A 107 -16.41 2.33 -1.52
CA LEU A 107 -15.70 1.05 -1.63
C LEU A 107 -15.93 0.15 -0.40
N ALA A 108 -16.04 0.75 0.79
CA ALA A 108 -16.39 0.06 2.03
C ALA A 108 -17.85 -0.40 2.00
N GLY A 109 -18.75 0.40 1.43
CA GLY A 109 -20.18 0.09 1.32
C GLY A 109 -20.51 -1.10 0.41
N SER A 110 -19.58 -1.55 -0.45
CA SER A 110 -19.71 -2.82 -1.16
C SER A 110 -19.37 -4.05 -0.30
N ASP A 111 -19.10 -3.84 0.99
CA ASP A 111 -18.76 -4.84 2.01
C ASP A 111 -17.74 -5.92 1.58
N PRO A 112 -16.55 -5.53 1.07
CA PRO A 112 -15.51 -6.49 0.78
C PRO A 112 -14.99 -7.17 2.05
N ASP A 113 -14.54 -8.41 1.93
CA ASP A 113 -13.83 -9.11 2.99
C ASP A 113 -12.49 -8.42 3.31
N LEU A 114 -11.83 -7.83 2.31
CA LEU A 114 -10.62 -7.02 2.44
C LEU A 114 -10.71 -5.70 1.64
N LEU A 115 -10.55 -4.57 2.32
CA LEU A 115 -10.33 -3.25 1.72
C LEU A 115 -8.89 -2.80 1.99
N LEU A 116 -8.09 -2.66 0.94
CA LEU A 116 -6.71 -2.20 1.02
C LEU A 116 -6.59 -0.75 0.55
N VAL A 117 -6.10 0.14 1.41
CA VAL A 117 -5.79 1.52 1.06
C VAL A 117 -4.29 1.70 0.97
N GLU A 118 -3.77 2.05 -0.20
CA GLU A 118 -2.36 2.32 -0.40
C GLU A 118 -2.07 3.83 -0.34
N GLY A 119 -1.11 4.20 0.51
CA GLY A 119 -0.59 5.56 0.60
C GLY A 119 0.46 5.89 -0.46
N ALA A 120 0.97 7.13 -0.42
CA ALA A 120 2.05 7.63 -1.27
C ALA A 120 3.34 7.80 -0.44
N GLY A 121 4.45 7.18 -0.86
CA GLY A 121 5.70 7.21 -0.10
C GLY A 121 5.59 6.60 1.31
N GLY A 122 6.07 7.30 2.33
CA GLY A 122 6.01 6.89 3.75
C GLY A 122 5.15 7.78 4.64
N LEU A 123 5.05 7.45 5.94
CA LEU A 123 4.08 8.05 6.87
C LEU A 123 4.14 9.58 7.03
N LEU A 124 5.33 10.16 6.95
CA LEU A 124 5.52 11.60 7.11
C LEU A 124 5.55 12.36 5.78
N VAL A 125 5.20 11.71 4.67
CA VAL A 125 5.05 12.40 3.38
C VAL A 125 3.90 13.41 3.48
N PRO A 126 4.13 14.69 3.15
CA PRO A 126 3.09 15.72 3.24
C PRO A 126 1.99 15.54 2.19
N LEU A 127 0.74 15.73 2.64
CA LEU A 127 -0.47 15.76 1.82
C LEU A 127 -0.89 17.18 1.48
N ASP A 128 -0.62 18.15 2.34
CA ASP A 128 -0.89 19.56 2.07
C ASP A 128 0.24 20.48 2.59
N ASP A 129 0.02 21.78 2.46
CA ASP A 129 0.93 22.82 2.95
C ASP A 129 0.67 23.18 4.42
N ASP A 130 -0.42 22.67 5.02
CA ASP A 130 -0.89 22.98 6.38
C ASP A 130 -0.40 21.95 7.42
N GLY A 131 0.37 20.94 6.98
CA GLY A 131 1.08 19.99 7.82
C GLY A 131 0.46 18.59 7.90
N LEU A 132 -0.59 18.31 7.12
CA LEU A 132 -1.16 16.97 7.04
C LEU A 132 -0.20 16.03 6.32
N THR A 133 -0.07 14.80 6.83
CA THR A 133 0.76 13.76 6.23
C THR A 133 -0.03 12.49 5.95
N ILE A 134 0.61 11.52 5.28
CA ILE A 134 0.05 10.18 5.06
C ILE A 134 -0.38 9.49 6.37
N ALA A 135 0.31 9.75 7.47
CA ALA A 135 -0.07 9.26 8.80
C ALA A 135 -1.42 9.84 9.27
N ASP A 136 -1.71 11.10 8.97
CA ASP A 136 -2.98 11.74 9.31
C ASP A 136 -4.12 11.18 8.45
N LEU A 137 -3.84 10.87 7.18
CA LEU A 137 -4.78 10.14 6.33
C LEU A 137 -5.03 8.71 6.84
N ALA A 138 -3.99 8.00 7.27
CA ALA A 138 -4.15 6.66 7.86
C ALA A 138 -5.01 6.71 9.14
N ALA A 139 -4.76 7.70 10.01
CA ALA A 139 -5.57 7.95 11.20
C ALA A 139 -7.04 8.24 10.84
N ARG A 140 -7.26 9.10 9.83
CA ARG A 140 -8.58 9.49 9.35
C ARG A 140 -9.40 8.30 8.86
N LEU A 141 -8.78 7.39 8.10
CA LEU A 141 -9.45 6.21 7.54
C LEU A 141 -9.58 5.04 8.53
N GLY A 142 -8.85 5.07 9.65
CA GLY A 142 -9.01 4.15 10.78
C GLY A 142 -8.53 2.71 10.55
N HIS A 143 -7.78 2.45 9.47
CA HIS A 143 -7.29 1.11 9.15
C HIS A 143 -5.90 0.87 9.75
N PRO A 144 -5.61 -0.34 10.27
CA PRO A 144 -4.28 -0.67 10.75
C PRO A 144 -3.24 -0.66 9.61
N LEU A 145 -2.04 -0.21 9.96
CA LEU A 145 -0.91 -0.05 9.05
C LEU A 145 -0.30 -1.40 8.67
N LEU A 146 -0.08 -1.60 7.37
CA LEU A 146 0.84 -2.59 6.84
C LEU A 146 2.07 -1.84 6.30
N VAL A 147 3.22 -2.02 6.94
CA VAL A 147 4.45 -1.29 6.57
C VAL A 147 5.27 -2.15 5.60
N VAL A 148 5.57 -1.60 4.43
CA VAL A 148 6.45 -2.24 3.43
C VAL A 148 7.84 -1.61 3.51
N ALA A 149 8.86 -2.45 3.70
CA ALA A 149 10.25 -2.03 3.76
C ALA A 149 11.07 -2.69 2.65
N ARG A 150 11.79 -1.91 1.85
CA ARG A 150 12.75 -2.45 0.89
C ARG A 150 13.88 -3.14 1.63
N ASP A 151 14.14 -4.40 1.29
CA ASP A 151 15.20 -5.17 1.93
C ASP A 151 16.57 -4.78 1.36
N ARG A 152 17.19 -3.75 1.96
CA ARG A 152 18.50 -3.21 1.63
C ARG A 152 19.23 -2.72 2.86
N LEU A 153 20.50 -2.34 2.73
CA LEU A 153 21.23 -1.67 3.80
C LEU A 153 20.49 -0.40 4.27
N GLY A 154 20.38 -0.23 5.59
CA GLY A 154 19.70 0.91 6.24
C GLY A 154 18.21 0.67 6.53
N MET A 155 17.60 -0.40 6.00
CA MET A 155 16.16 -0.62 6.17
C MET A 155 15.73 -0.76 7.63
N ILE A 156 16.58 -1.35 8.50
CA ILE A 156 16.25 -1.54 9.93
C ILE A 156 15.95 -0.19 10.56
N SER A 157 16.80 0.81 10.34
CA SER A 157 16.59 2.16 10.86
C SER A 157 15.29 2.76 10.32
N HIS A 158 15.07 2.73 9.01
CA HIS A 158 13.88 3.34 8.41
C HIS A 158 12.58 2.67 8.86
N THR A 159 12.58 1.34 9.01
CA THR A 159 11.44 0.60 9.55
C THR A 159 11.18 0.99 11.00
N LEU A 160 12.20 0.97 11.86
CA LEU A 160 12.02 1.33 13.28
C LEU A 160 11.56 2.78 13.44
N LEU A 161 12.12 3.73 12.68
CA LEU A 161 11.66 5.12 12.66
C LEU A 161 10.19 5.23 12.23
N THR A 162 9.77 4.47 11.22
CA THR A 162 8.37 4.42 10.77
C THR A 162 7.46 3.88 11.87
N LEU A 163 7.90 2.84 12.59
CA LEU A 163 7.14 2.23 13.69
C LEU A 163 7.05 3.16 14.92
N GLU A 164 8.13 3.88 15.26
CA GLU A 164 8.12 4.89 16.32
C GLU A 164 7.14 6.03 16.01
N VAL A 165 7.09 6.50 14.76
CA VAL A 165 6.09 7.49 14.32
C VAL A 165 4.67 6.93 14.42
N ALA A 166 4.45 5.69 13.97
CA ALA A 166 3.14 5.04 14.08
C ALA A 166 2.70 4.94 15.55
N ALA A 167 3.58 4.47 16.43
CA ALA A 167 3.31 4.36 17.86
C ALA A 167 3.03 5.73 18.50
N ALA A 168 3.84 6.75 18.21
CA ALA A 168 3.67 8.10 18.73
C ALA A 168 2.35 8.74 18.28
N ARG A 169 1.84 8.37 17.10
CA ARG A 169 0.54 8.82 16.58
C ARG A 169 -0.63 7.88 16.90
N GLY A 170 -0.41 6.83 17.70
CA GLY A 170 -1.45 5.88 18.08
C GLY A 170 -2.00 5.04 16.91
N LEU A 171 -1.24 4.90 15.82
CA LEU A 171 -1.63 4.13 14.64
C LEU A 171 -1.38 2.64 14.88
N PRO A 172 -2.41 1.78 14.86
CA PRO A 172 -2.23 0.34 15.02
C PRO A 172 -1.45 -0.21 13.81
N VAL A 173 -0.48 -1.10 14.06
CA VAL A 173 0.33 -1.75 13.02
C VAL A 173 -0.06 -3.22 12.93
N ALA A 174 -0.63 -3.63 11.80
CA ALA A 174 -0.96 -5.02 11.50
C ALA A 174 0.31 -5.87 11.26
N GLY A 175 1.35 -5.25 10.68
CA GLY A 175 2.68 -5.85 10.60
C GLY A 175 3.61 -5.16 9.62
N VAL A 176 4.81 -5.71 9.50
CA VAL A 176 5.85 -5.28 8.56
C VAL A 176 6.14 -6.39 7.56
N ILE A 177 6.27 -6.02 6.28
CA ILE A 177 6.73 -6.90 5.21
C ILE A 177 8.04 -6.35 4.67
N LEU A 178 9.08 -7.19 4.65
CA LEU A 178 10.29 -6.90 3.90
C LEU A 178 10.03 -7.28 2.44
N ASN A 179 10.46 -6.44 1.52
CA ASN A 179 10.31 -6.67 0.09
C ASN A 179 11.66 -6.55 -0.61
N VAL A 180 12.11 -7.64 -1.22
CA VAL A 180 13.29 -7.61 -2.07
C VAL A 180 12.89 -6.98 -3.41
N VAL A 181 13.42 -5.78 -3.67
CA VAL A 181 13.19 -5.07 -4.95
C VAL A 181 14.32 -5.36 -5.94
N ASP A 182 15.53 -5.47 -5.43
CA ASP A 182 16.75 -5.78 -6.15
C ASP A 182 17.54 -6.83 -5.35
N GLU A 183 17.82 -7.98 -5.96
CA GLU A 183 18.56 -9.06 -5.32
C GLU A 183 20.00 -8.66 -4.99
N HIS A 184 20.58 -7.69 -5.70
CA HIS A 184 21.94 -7.21 -5.45
C HIS A 184 22.05 -6.34 -4.19
N GLU A 185 20.94 -5.79 -3.71
CA GLU A 185 20.91 -4.97 -2.48
C GLU A 185 20.49 -5.77 -1.25
N LEU A 186 20.01 -7.00 -1.42
CA LEU A 186 19.52 -7.84 -0.35
C LEU A 186 20.59 -8.03 0.73
N VAL A 187 20.22 -7.74 1.98
CA VAL A 187 21.04 -8.05 3.15
C VAL A 187 20.38 -9.21 3.90
N PRO A 188 20.92 -10.44 3.82
CA PRO A 188 20.26 -11.63 4.35
C PRO A 188 19.83 -11.52 5.82
N SER A 189 20.67 -10.88 6.65
CA SER A 189 20.46 -10.70 8.09
C SER A 189 19.35 -9.70 8.47
N ASN A 190 18.85 -8.88 7.53
CA ASN A 190 17.87 -7.84 7.83
C ASN A 190 16.58 -8.39 8.47
N LEU A 191 16.09 -9.54 8.00
CA LEU A 191 14.88 -10.16 8.55
C LEU A 191 15.08 -10.56 10.01
N ASP A 192 16.19 -11.24 10.31
CA ASP A 192 16.50 -11.72 11.67
C ASP A 192 16.77 -10.58 12.65
N GLU A 193 17.41 -9.50 12.18
CA GLU A 193 17.58 -8.28 12.97
C GLU A 193 16.24 -7.59 13.21
N LEU A 194 15.40 -7.44 12.17
CA LEU A 194 14.10 -6.80 12.33
C LEU A 194 13.21 -7.61 13.29
N LEU A 195 13.21 -8.93 13.21
CA LEU A 195 12.48 -9.80 14.15
C LEU A 195 12.93 -9.59 15.61
N ARG A 196 14.21 -9.27 15.83
CA ARG A 196 14.76 -9.00 17.17
C ARG A 196 14.38 -7.62 17.72
N HIS A 197 14.26 -6.61 16.86
CA HIS A 197 14.07 -5.21 17.28
C HIS A 197 12.64 -4.69 17.12
N ALA A 198 11.87 -5.22 16.16
CA ALA A 198 10.50 -4.80 15.92
C ALA A 198 9.57 -5.27 17.05
N ARG A 199 8.81 -4.33 17.64
CA ARG A 199 7.80 -4.62 18.67
C ARG A 199 6.40 -4.89 18.10
N VAL A 200 6.34 -5.16 16.80
CA VAL A 200 5.12 -5.44 16.03
C VAL A 200 5.35 -6.71 15.21
N PRO A 201 4.29 -7.37 14.70
CA PRO A 201 4.46 -8.54 13.84
C PRO A 201 5.32 -8.23 12.61
N VAL A 202 6.37 -9.00 12.39
CA VAL A 202 7.08 -9.05 11.10
C VAL A 202 6.51 -10.25 10.35
N LEU A 203 5.85 -10.00 9.24
CA LEU A 203 5.05 -11.00 8.53
C LEU A 203 5.88 -11.86 7.60
N GLY A 204 7.11 -11.45 7.28
CA GLY A 204 8.03 -12.20 6.44
C GLY A 204 8.71 -11.33 5.39
N ARG A 205 9.30 -12.00 4.41
CA ARG A 205 10.09 -11.40 3.33
C ARG A 205 9.55 -11.86 1.98
N MET A 206 9.07 -10.92 1.17
CA MET A 206 8.76 -11.17 -0.24
C MET A 206 10.06 -11.29 -1.05
N PRO A 207 10.20 -12.32 -1.92
CA PRO A 207 11.35 -12.43 -2.81
C PRO A 207 11.32 -11.34 -3.88
N ALA A 208 12.41 -11.24 -4.66
CA ALA A 208 12.42 -10.38 -5.84
C ALA A 208 11.33 -10.85 -6.80
N LEU A 209 10.37 -9.98 -7.04
CA LEU A 209 9.30 -10.21 -8.00
C LEU A 209 9.64 -9.47 -9.29
N PRO A 210 9.35 -10.06 -10.47
CA PRO A 210 9.41 -9.30 -11.71
C PRO A 210 8.52 -8.06 -11.55
N ARG A 211 8.98 -6.92 -12.09
CA ARG A 211 8.20 -5.67 -12.09
C ARG A 211 6.76 -5.96 -12.51
N PRO A 212 5.76 -5.35 -11.85
CA PRO A 212 4.36 -5.76 -12.01
C PRO A 212 3.95 -5.70 -13.48
N ASP A 213 3.82 -6.86 -14.09
CA ASP A 213 3.00 -7.08 -15.28
C ASP A 213 1.61 -7.49 -14.78
N PRO A 214 0.53 -6.74 -15.11
CA PRO A 214 -0.82 -7.09 -14.71
C PRO A 214 -1.27 -8.50 -15.13
N THR A 215 -0.57 -9.14 -16.07
CA THR A 215 -0.83 -10.52 -16.53
C THR A 215 -0.13 -11.62 -15.72
N ALA A 216 0.87 -11.31 -14.89
CA ALA A 216 1.56 -12.27 -14.00
C ALA A 216 0.75 -12.63 -12.71
N ALA A 217 -0.53 -12.23 -12.68
CA ALA A 217 -1.39 -12.11 -11.51
C ALA A 217 -1.58 -13.37 -10.62
N PRO A 218 -1.64 -14.62 -11.11
CA PRO A 218 -1.86 -15.78 -10.23
C PRO A 218 -0.65 -16.15 -9.38
N GLN A 219 0.57 -15.92 -9.90
CA GLN A 219 1.80 -16.34 -9.22
C GLN A 219 2.07 -15.50 -7.97
N LEU A 220 1.70 -14.21 -7.99
CA LEU A 220 1.89 -13.28 -6.88
C LEU A 220 1.19 -13.71 -5.60
N GLY A 221 -0.08 -14.14 -5.69
CA GLY A 221 -0.82 -14.65 -4.54
C GLY A 221 -0.14 -15.87 -3.92
N ALA A 222 0.22 -16.85 -4.74
CA ALA A 222 0.90 -18.06 -4.28
C ALA A 222 2.30 -17.77 -3.69
N ILE A 223 3.01 -16.75 -4.19
CA ILE A 223 4.29 -16.33 -3.60
C ILE A 223 4.07 -15.69 -2.23
N ALA A 224 3.11 -14.77 -2.10
CA ALA A 224 2.79 -14.16 -0.80
C ALA A 224 2.40 -15.21 0.23
N GLU A 225 1.58 -16.18 -0.17
CA GLU A 225 1.17 -17.32 0.65
C GLU A 225 2.32 -18.19 1.18
N ARG A 226 3.42 -18.32 0.41
CA ARG A 226 4.60 -19.08 0.83
C ARG A 226 5.61 -18.25 1.61
N SER A 227 5.57 -16.93 1.44
CA SER A 227 6.62 -16.02 1.92
C SER A 227 6.21 -15.22 3.15
N LEU A 228 4.90 -15.16 3.43
CA LEU A 228 4.31 -14.30 4.46
C LEU A 228 3.34 -15.06 5.37
N GLU A 229 3.27 -14.65 6.63
CA GLU A 229 2.28 -15.10 7.63
C GLU A 229 0.90 -14.47 7.38
N LEU A 230 0.30 -14.74 6.21
CA LEU A 230 -0.94 -14.09 5.77
C LEU A 230 -2.16 -14.39 6.65
N ASP A 231 -2.16 -15.48 7.40
CA ASP A 231 -3.28 -15.82 8.30
C ASP A 231 -3.49 -14.74 9.38
N ARG A 232 -2.43 -14.01 9.75
CA ARG A 232 -2.53 -12.85 10.65
C ARG A 232 -3.33 -11.70 10.06
N LEU A 233 -3.33 -11.57 8.73
CA LEU A 233 -4.03 -10.51 8.01
C LEU A 233 -5.41 -10.96 7.54
N LEU A 234 -5.49 -12.16 6.94
CA LEU A 234 -6.65 -12.64 6.17
C LEU A 234 -7.51 -13.65 6.95
N GLY A 235 -7.03 -14.17 8.08
CA GLY A 235 -7.62 -15.35 8.75
C GLY A 235 -7.19 -16.66 8.07
N PRO A 236 -7.51 -17.84 8.62
CA PRO A 236 -7.08 -19.12 8.06
C PRO A 236 -7.70 -19.39 6.68
N ARG A 237 -7.06 -20.24 5.87
CA ARG A 237 -7.66 -20.73 4.62
C ARG A 237 -8.85 -21.64 4.93
N ALA A 238 -9.91 -21.54 4.11
CA ALA A 238 -10.92 -22.58 4.08
C ALA A 238 -10.28 -23.90 3.58
N GLN A 239 -10.57 -25.00 4.26
CA GLN A 239 -10.10 -26.35 3.89
C GLN A 239 -10.87 -26.89 2.69
#